data_AF-A0A7C4MKM8-F1
#
_entry.id   AF-A0A7C4MKM8-F1
#
_cell.length_a   1.000
_cell.length_b   1.000
_cell.length_c   1.000
_cell.angle_alpha   90.00
_cell.angle_beta   90.00
_cell.angle_gamma   90.00
#
_symmetry.space_group_name_H-M   'P 1'
#
loop_
_entity.id
_entity.type
_entity.pdbx_description
1 polymer ?
#
loop_
_entity_poly.entity_id
_entity_poly.type
_entity_poly.pdbx_seq_one_letter_code
_entity_poly.pdbx_strand_id
1 'polypeptide(L)'
;MKKIYFICMICLLFTAALFSETIDILFVTTTGNVIRKVDSDISKITISASDQFPYDITNIKNLDALKKLEQIDIYNVTTIKDYSFLTKCKNIKYLGFANCKVYDLHFLERMSNLEVIDMDLLPLDKKDIEKIHSEPIDLSGLKYLKFLRFSASNLERVPLFIHVNTKPYLAIDNNNISSFTDEDIQLLKQYSLINIDANPVMNIKEEYEKLANLPILREGERLPEEIKKYY
;
A
#
# COMPACT_ATOMS: atom_id res chain seq x y z
N MET A 1 -13.92 55.37 20.37
CA MET A 1 -13.55 54.23 21.26
C MET A 1 -14.17 52.89 20.87
N LYS A 2 -15.34 52.79 20.20
CA LYS A 2 -15.95 51.50 19.80
C LYS A 2 -15.32 50.77 18.59
N LYS A 3 -14.57 51.46 17.71
CA LYS A 3 -13.97 50.85 16.51
C LYS A 3 -12.67 50.06 16.77
N ILE A 4 -11.97 50.34 17.87
CA ILE A 4 -10.68 49.66 18.20
C ILE A 4 -10.93 48.25 18.76
N TYR A 5 -11.97 48.06 19.57
CA TYR A 5 -12.32 46.74 20.11
C TYR A 5 -12.82 45.76 19.04
N PHE A 6 -13.47 46.23 17.97
CA PHE A 6 -13.95 45.37 16.89
C PHE A 6 -12.80 44.80 16.04
N ILE A 7 -11.75 45.61 15.81
CA ILE A 7 -10.54 45.17 15.09
C ILE A 7 -9.73 44.19 15.94
N CYS A 8 -9.59 44.43 17.26
CA CYS A 8 -8.94 43.46 18.14
C CYS A 8 -9.71 42.13 18.26
N MET A 9 -11.05 42.15 18.24
CA MET A 9 -11.87 40.93 18.30
C MET A 9 -11.79 40.13 16.99
N ILE A 10 -11.72 40.80 15.83
CA ILE A 10 -11.49 40.14 14.53
C ILE A 10 -10.06 39.58 14.43
N CYS A 11 -9.05 40.28 14.95
CA CYS A 11 -7.68 39.75 15.01
C CYS A 11 -7.55 38.56 15.98
N LEU A 12 -8.25 38.57 17.12
CA LEU A 12 -8.28 37.44 18.06
C LEU A 12 -9.04 36.21 17.52
N LEU A 13 -10.10 36.43 16.73
CA LEU A 13 -10.82 35.35 16.03
C LEU A 13 -10.00 34.77 14.86
N PHE A 14 -9.15 35.57 14.22
CA PHE A 14 -8.23 35.10 13.17
C PHE A 14 -6.99 34.37 13.73
N THR A 15 -6.53 34.68 14.94
CA THR A 15 -5.41 33.95 15.55
C THR A 15 -5.78 32.55 16.05
N ALA A 16 -7.06 32.31 16.36
CA ALA A 16 -7.54 30.99 16.76
C ALA A 16 -7.71 30.00 15.58
N ALA A 17 -7.50 30.45 14.34
CA ALA A 17 -7.77 29.68 13.13
C ALA A 17 -6.50 29.17 12.41
N LEU A 18 -5.31 29.16 13.04
CA LEU A 18 -4.06 28.96 12.29
C LEU A 18 -3.15 27.81 12.74
N PHE A 19 -3.50 27.03 13.76
CA PHE A 19 -2.74 25.81 14.08
C PHE A 19 -3.70 24.67 14.37
N SER A 20 -3.65 23.61 13.54
CA SER A 20 -4.32 22.36 13.87
C SER A 20 -3.71 21.77 15.14
N GLU A 21 -4.49 21.05 15.94
CA GLU A 21 -3.95 20.35 17.10
C GLU A 21 -2.87 19.35 16.63
N THR A 22 -1.77 19.24 17.35
CA THR A 22 -0.74 18.24 17.01
C THR A 22 -1.01 16.93 17.74
N ILE A 23 -0.90 15.83 17.02
CA ILE A 23 -0.93 14.46 17.53
C ILE A 23 0.50 13.94 17.69
N ASP A 24 0.79 13.36 18.85
CA ASP A 24 2.04 12.64 19.08
C ASP A 24 1.94 11.23 18.49
N ILE A 25 2.74 10.96 17.46
CA ILE A 25 2.90 9.63 16.87
C ILE A 25 4.16 8.98 17.45
N LEU A 26 4.00 7.79 18.02
CA LEU A 26 5.07 7.07 18.69
C LEU A 26 5.68 6.04 17.73
N PHE A 27 6.94 6.25 17.36
CA PHE A 27 7.78 5.32 16.62
C PHE A 27 8.59 4.49 17.61
N VAL A 28 8.34 3.18 17.63
CA VAL A 28 9.16 2.22 18.37
C VAL A 28 10.33 1.84 17.49
N THR A 29 11.55 1.96 18.00
CA THR A 29 12.76 1.74 17.22
C THR A 29 13.74 0.80 17.92
N THR A 30 14.78 0.37 17.22
CA THR A 30 15.86 -0.47 17.77
C THR A 30 16.70 0.22 18.85
N THR A 31 16.74 1.55 18.90
CA THR A 31 17.57 2.32 19.84
C THR A 31 16.77 3.13 20.86
N GLY A 32 15.44 2.97 20.89
CA GLY A 32 14.54 3.69 21.80
C GLY A 32 13.39 4.38 21.08
N ASN A 33 12.36 4.75 21.84
CA ASN A 33 11.16 5.34 21.30
C ASN A 33 11.37 6.80 20.83
N VAL A 34 10.81 7.14 19.67
CA VAL A 34 10.83 8.49 19.11
C VAL A 34 9.40 9.00 18.97
N ILE A 35 9.11 10.20 19.45
CA ILE A 35 7.82 10.86 19.25
C ILE A 35 7.96 11.86 18.11
N ARG A 36 7.08 11.76 17.12
CA ARG A 36 6.92 12.80 16.08
C ARG A 36 5.58 13.49 16.29
N LYS A 37 5.61 14.82 16.35
CA LYS A 37 4.42 15.66 16.36
C LYS A 37 3.93 15.84 14.93
N VAL A 38 2.66 15.57 14.71
CA VAL A 38 2.02 15.60 13.40
C VAL A 38 0.72 16.38 13.51
N ASP A 39 0.46 17.28 12.58
CA ASP A 39 -0.79 18.04 12.54
C ASP A 39 -1.99 17.08 12.41
N SER A 40 -3.03 17.26 13.23
CA SER A 40 -4.19 16.37 13.32
C SER A 40 -5.05 16.34 12.05
N ASP A 41 -4.93 17.36 11.20
CA ASP A 41 -5.75 17.55 10.01
C ASP A 41 -5.12 17.03 8.71
N ILE A 42 -3.91 16.43 8.77
CA ILE A 42 -3.29 15.85 7.59
C ILE A 42 -4.13 14.71 7.00
N SER A 43 -4.14 14.64 5.68
CA SER A 43 -4.73 13.52 4.93
C SER A 43 -3.71 12.52 4.43
N LYS A 44 -2.43 12.86 4.47
CA LYS A 44 -1.32 12.03 3.99
C LYS A 44 -0.16 12.06 4.97
N ILE A 45 0.40 10.88 5.26
CA ILE A 45 1.65 10.74 6.01
C ILE A 45 2.66 9.91 5.21
N THR A 46 3.92 10.31 5.29
CA THR A 46 5.05 9.55 4.78
C THR A 46 5.93 9.10 5.93
N ILE A 47 6.18 7.80 6.00
CA ILE A 47 7.04 7.17 6.98
C ILE A 47 8.27 6.65 6.24
N SER A 48 9.45 7.11 6.60
CA SER A 48 10.70 6.65 5.98
C SER A 48 11.72 6.34 7.05
N ALA A 49 12.40 5.20 6.93
CA ALA A 49 13.74 5.07 7.48
C ALA A 49 14.73 5.77 6.55
N SER A 50 15.80 6.33 7.09
CA SER A 50 16.85 7.01 6.33
C SER A 50 18.17 6.81 7.07
N ASP A 51 19.27 6.71 6.33
CA ASP A 51 20.63 6.61 6.87
C ASP A 51 20.99 7.77 7.81
N GLN A 52 20.26 8.89 7.72
CA GLN A 52 20.41 10.04 8.61
C GLN A 52 19.87 9.78 10.02
N PHE A 53 19.05 8.74 10.21
CA PHE A 53 18.50 8.34 11.50
C PHE A 53 19.13 7.01 11.91
N PRO A 54 19.85 6.94 13.05
CA PRO A 54 20.59 5.74 13.46
C PRO A 54 19.68 4.66 14.06
N TYR A 55 18.44 4.54 13.60
CA TYR A 55 17.45 3.64 14.18
C TYR A 55 16.52 3.03 13.13
N ASP A 56 16.15 1.77 13.35
CA ASP A 56 15.17 1.07 12.54
C ASP A 56 13.79 1.11 13.21
N ILE A 57 12.75 1.38 12.44
CA ILE A 57 11.36 1.43 12.94
C ILE A 57 10.82 0.01 13.05
N THR A 58 10.51 -0.46 14.25
CA THR A 58 9.97 -1.81 14.49
C THR A 58 8.46 -1.82 14.72
N ASN A 59 7.87 -0.69 15.12
CA ASN A 59 6.43 -0.52 15.26
C ASN A 59 6.03 0.97 15.29
N ILE A 60 4.77 1.27 15.00
CA ILE A 60 4.19 2.62 15.06
C ILE A 60 2.89 2.56 15.84
N LYS A 61 2.75 3.48 16.79
CA LYS A 61 1.58 3.58 17.67
C LYS A 61 0.91 4.94 17.51
N ASN A 62 -0.39 4.96 17.79
CA ASN A 62 -1.25 6.15 17.76
C ASN A 62 -1.50 6.76 16.38
N LEU A 63 -1.20 6.02 15.30
CA LEU A 63 -1.47 6.49 13.93
C LEU A 63 -2.97 6.70 13.67
N ASP A 64 -3.82 5.91 14.34
CA ASP A 64 -5.28 5.98 14.27
C ASP A 64 -5.88 7.23 14.94
N ALA A 65 -5.09 8.04 15.65
CA ALA A 65 -5.51 9.34 16.15
C ALA A 65 -5.62 10.39 15.03
N LEU A 66 -4.96 10.20 13.89
CA LEU A 66 -5.08 11.05 12.71
C LEU A 66 -6.39 10.77 11.97
N LYS A 67 -7.50 11.36 12.43
CA LYS A 67 -8.85 11.02 11.94
C LYS A 67 -9.11 11.39 10.49
N LYS A 68 -8.33 12.30 9.91
CA LYS A 68 -8.43 12.69 8.48
C LYS A 68 -7.45 11.95 7.58
N LEU A 69 -6.63 11.05 8.11
CA LEU A 69 -5.62 10.34 7.34
C LEU A 69 -6.28 9.39 6.33
N GLU A 70 -5.97 9.58 5.05
CA GLU A 70 -6.47 8.77 3.93
C GLU A 70 -5.33 8.07 3.17
N GLN A 71 -4.10 8.59 3.25
CA GLN A 71 -2.93 8.04 2.56
C GLN A 71 -1.77 7.78 3.52
N ILE A 72 -1.20 6.59 3.42
CA ILE A 72 0.04 6.21 4.09
C ILE A 72 1.02 5.71 3.04
N ASP A 73 2.19 6.34 2.98
CA ASP A 73 3.33 5.82 2.23
C ASP A 73 4.45 5.43 3.19
N ILE A 74 4.99 4.21 3.03
CA ILE A 74 6.09 3.68 3.85
C ILE A 74 7.29 3.37 2.96
N TYR A 75 8.43 3.98 3.24
CA TYR A 75 9.65 3.87 2.45
C TYR A 75 10.83 3.34 3.27
N ASN A 76 11.59 2.41 2.70
CA ASN A 76 12.85 1.92 3.27
C ASN A 76 12.72 1.31 4.68
N VAL A 77 11.51 0.92 5.12
CA VAL A 77 11.28 0.31 6.43
C VAL A 77 11.28 -1.22 6.29
N THR A 78 12.31 -1.87 6.81
CA THR A 78 12.54 -3.33 6.60
C THR A 78 12.38 -4.18 7.86
N THR A 79 12.19 -3.56 9.03
CA THR A 79 12.22 -4.24 10.33
C THR A 79 10.85 -4.39 11.01
N ILE A 80 9.80 -3.71 10.53
CA ILE A 80 8.43 -3.97 10.97
C ILE A 80 8.04 -5.40 10.56
N LYS A 81 7.64 -6.20 11.54
CA LYS A 81 7.18 -7.59 11.32
C LYS A 81 5.67 -7.74 11.28
N ASP A 82 4.95 -6.80 11.89
CA ASP A 82 3.48 -6.82 11.98
C ASP A 82 2.91 -5.44 11.65
N TYR A 83 2.20 -5.36 10.53
CA TYR A 83 1.51 -4.15 10.06
C TYR A 83 0.06 -4.06 10.56
N SER A 84 -0.39 -4.92 11.48
CA SER A 84 -1.75 -4.94 12.02
C SER A 84 -2.16 -3.61 12.67
N PHE A 85 -1.22 -2.76 13.09
CA PHE A 85 -1.52 -1.40 13.58
C PHE A 85 -2.23 -0.54 12.52
N LEU A 86 -2.00 -0.78 11.22
CA LEU A 86 -2.67 -0.08 10.12
C LEU A 86 -4.18 -0.35 10.11
N THR A 87 -4.62 -1.52 10.57
CA THR A 87 -6.05 -1.88 10.61
C THR A 87 -6.90 -0.97 11.50
N LYS A 88 -6.27 -0.19 12.39
CA LYS A 88 -6.94 0.80 13.25
C LYS A 88 -7.24 2.10 12.50
N CYS A 89 -6.51 2.39 11.42
CA CYS A 89 -6.70 3.58 10.59
C CYS A 89 -7.86 3.35 9.62
N LYS A 90 -9.08 3.70 10.03
CA LYS A 90 -10.30 3.31 9.30
C LYS A 90 -10.57 4.07 8.00
N ASN A 91 -9.90 5.20 7.76
CA ASN A 91 -10.17 6.07 6.61
C ASN A 91 -9.15 5.91 5.47
N ILE A 92 -8.22 4.95 5.57
CA ILE A 92 -7.18 4.77 4.56
C ILE A 92 -7.76 4.28 3.24
N LYS A 93 -7.47 5.05 2.18
CA LYS A 93 -7.80 4.78 0.79
C LYS A 93 -6.58 4.40 -0.03
N TYR A 94 -5.41 4.92 0.33
CA TYR A 94 -4.13 4.62 -0.34
C TYR A 94 -3.13 4.07 0.67
N LEU A 95 -2.56 2.91 0.35
CA LEU A 95 -1.46 2.32 1.10
C LEU A 95 -0.31 1.95 0.16
N GLY A 96 0.81 2.65 0.33
CA GLY A 96 2.04 2.47 -0.43
C GLY A 96 3.18 1.90 0.41
N PHE A 97 3.92 0.96 -0.16
CA PHE A 97 5.18 0.43 0.36
C PHE A 97 6.22 0.47 -0.74
N ALA A 98 7.38 1.03 -0.45
CA ALA A 98 8.52 1.04 -1.38
C ALA A 98 9.82 0.74 -0.62
N ASN A 99 10.61 -0.20 -1.14
CA ASN A 99 11.82 -0.70 -0.49
C ASN A 99 11.57 -1.20 0.94
N CYS A 100 10.40 -1.79 1.17
CA CYS A 100 10.00 -2.37 2.45
C CYS A 100 10.07 -3.89 2.39
N LYS A 101 9.96 -4.54 3.55
CA LYS A 101 9.64 -5.96 3.65
C LYS A 101 8.28 -6.14 4.32
N VAL A 102 7.37 -6.84 3.66
CA VAL A 102 6.03 -7.17 4.15
C VAL A 102 5.83 -8.68 4.03
N TYR A 103 5.80 -9.36 5.16
CA TYR A 103 5.81 -10.84 5.23
C TYR A 103 4.42 -11.44 5.45
N ASP A 104 3.46 -10.61 5.86
CA ASP A 104 2.11 -11.01 6.18
C ASP A 104 1.14 -9.96 5.64
N LEU A 105 0.22 -10.41 4.80
CA LEU A 105 -0.76 -9.57 4.10
C LEU A 105 -2.16 -9.63 4.73
N HIS A 106 -2.40 -10.46 5.77
CA HIS A 106 -3.74 -10.64 6.36
C HIS A 106 -4.30 -9.36 7.00
N PHE A 107 -3.46 -8.36 7.28
CA PHE A 107 -3.96 -7.07 7.74
C PHE A 107 -4.84 -6.37 6.69
N LEU A 108 -4.64 -6.64 5.39
CA LEU A 108 -5.42 -6.07 4.27
C LEU A 108 -6.90 -6.44 4.35
N GLU A 109 -7.22 -7.64 4.84
CA GLU A 109 -8.61 -8.14 4.97
C GLU A 109 -9.49 -7.22 5.82
N ARG A 110 -8.87 -6.42 6.71
CA ARG A 110 -9.55 -5.51 7.64
C ARG A 110 -9.52 -4.05 7.19
N MET A 111 -9.04 -3.75 5.99
CA MET A 111 -8.85 -2.39 5.47
C MET A 111 -9.89 -2.02 4.40
N SER A 112 -11.18 -2.14 4.73
CA SER A 112 -12.32 -2.09 3.79
C SER A 112 -12.47 -0.84 2.91
N ASN A 113 -11.77 0.25 3.23
CA ASN A 113 -11.83 1.52 2.51
C ASN A 113 -10.68 1.70 1.50
N LEU A 114 -9.77 0.72 1.38
CA LEU A 114 -8.68 0.78 0.41
C LEU A 114 -9.21 0.84 -1.02
N GLU A 115 -8.69 1.80 -1.76
CA GLU A 115 -8.86 1.97 -3.20
C GLU A 115 -7.58 1.59 -3.95
N VAL A 116 -6.42 1.79 -3.32
CA VAL A 116 -5.10 1.58 -3.91
C VAL A 116 -4.19 0.86 -2.92
N ILE A 117 -3.62 -0.24 -3.38
CA ILE A 117 -2.53 -0.94 -2.74
C ILE A 117 -1.35 -0.91 -3.70
N ASP A 118 -0.25 -0.28 -3.30
CA ASP A 118 0.97 -0.23 -4.10
C ASP A 118 2.14 -0.80 -3.28
N MET A 119 2.57 -2.01 -3.61
CA MET A 119 3.67 -2.68 -2.94
C MET A 119 4.81 -2.92 -3.93
N ASP A 120 5.88 -2.13 -3.81
CA ASP A 120 7.16 -2.36 -4.46
C ASP A 120 8.21 -2.72 -3.39
N LEU A 121 8.27 -4.01 -3.09
CA LEU A 121 9.00 -4.56 -1.96
C LEU A 121 10.40 -4.99 -2.34
N LEU A 122 11.27 -5.04 -1.33
CA LEU A 122 12.54 -5.74 -1.45
C LEU A 122 12.29 -7.26 -1.58
N PRO A 123 13.25 -8.00 -2.16
CA PRO A 123 13.24 -9.46 -2.14
C PRO A 123 12.98 -10.03 -0.76
N LEU A 124 12.03 -10.96 -0.70
CA LEU A 124 11.63 -11.66 0.52
C LEU A 124 12.35 -13.01 0.61
N ASP A 125 12.49 -13.54 1.83
CA ASP A 125 13.08 -14.87 2.00
C ASP A 125 12.12 -15.93 1.47
N LYS A 126 12.65 -17.10 1.07
CA LYS A 126 11.86 -18.18 0.44
C LYS A 126 10.61 -18.55 1.24
N LYS A 127 10.73 -18.63 2.57
CA LYS A 127 9.60 -18.95 3.47
C LYS A 127 8.47 -17.91 3.38
N ASP A 128 8.80 -16.63 3.24
CA ASP A 128 7.82 -15.55 3.23
C ASP A 128 7.11 -15.48 1.87
N ILE A 129 7.85 -15.71 0.76
CA ILE A 129 7.26 -15.93 -0.57
C ILE A 129 6.38 -17.19 -0.56
N GLU A 130 6.80 -18.24 0.13
CA GLU A 130 6.01 -19.46 0.34
C GLU A 130 4.67 -19.17 1.01
N LYS A 131 4.70 -18.36 2.07
CA LYS A 131 3.49 -17.92 2.75
C LYS A 131 2.55 -17.13 1.84
N ILE A 132 3.06 -16.18 1.06
CA ILE A 132 2.26 -15.32 0.16
C ILE A 132 1.47 -16.11 -0.89
N HIS A 133 1.98 -17.26 -1.35
CA HIS A 133 1.28 -18.07 -2.35
C HIS A 133 0.50 -19.25 -1.77
N SER A 134 0.70 -19.60 -0.49
CA SER A 134 0.05 -20.76 0.14
C SER A 134 -1.04 -20.40 1.14
N GLU A 135 -0.99 -19.20 1.73
CA GLU A 135 -2.01 -18.71 2.65
C GLU A 135 -2.98 -17.77 1.92
N PRO A 136 -4.29 -18.09 1.89
CA PRO A 136 -5.25 -17.27 1.17
C PRO A 136 -5.50 -15.95 1.90
N ILE A 137 -5.42 -14.85 1.14
CA ILE A 137 -5.75 -13.51 1.63
C ILE A 137 -7.11 -13.12 1.05
N ASP A 138 -8.13 -13.00 1.91
CA ASP A 138 -9.50 -12.74 1.49
C ASP A 138 -9.74 -11.23 1.28
N LEU A 139 -9.89 -10.83 0.01
CA LEU A 139 -10.12 -9.43 -0.36
C LEU A 139 -11.61 -9.07 -0.49
N SER A 140 -12.54 -9.94 -0.07
CA SER A 140 -13.99 -9.68 -0.14
C SER A 140 -14.42 -8.42 0.63
N GLY A 141 -13.67 -8.04 1.68
CA GLY A 141 -13.89 -6.83 2.47
C GLY A 141 -13.49 -5.54 1.76
N LEU A 142 -12.65 -5.58 0.73
CA LEU A 142 -12.13 -4.41 0.01
C LEU A 142 -13.10 -3.93 -1.07
N LYS A 143 -14.16 -3.24 -0.66
CA LYS A 143 -15.30 -2.87 -1.53
C LYS A 143 -15.00 -1.79 -2.57
N TYR A 144 -13.86 -1.12 -2.47
CA TYR A 144 -13.50 0.02 -3.31
C TYR A 144 -12.16 -0.14 -4.04
N LEU A 145 -11.52 -1.31 -3.95
CA LEU A 145 -10.20 -1.56 -4.51
C LEU A 145 -10.22 -1.44 -6.04
N LYS A 146 -9.39 -0.54 -6.57
CA LYS A 146 -9.24 -0.22 -8.01
C LYS A 146 -7.88 -0.62 -8.55
N PHE A 147 -6.85 -0.60 -7.71
CA PHE A 147 -5.47 -0.82 -8.09
C PHE A 147 -4.74 -1.66 -7.04
N LEU A 148 -4.08 -2.73 -7.48
CA LEU A 148 -3.23 -3.57 -6.66
C LEU A 148 -1.92 -3.83 -7.41
N ARG A 149 -0.82 -3.25 -6.94
CA ARG A 149 0.55 -3.65 -7.35
C ARG A 149 1.18 -4.51 -6.27
N PHE A 150 1.82 -5.60 -6.67
CA PHE A 150 2.66 -6.45 -5.83
C PHE A 150 3.93 -6.87 -6.57
N SER A 151 5.01 -6.14 -6.32
CA SER A 151 6.38 -6.43 -6.76
C SER A 151 7.21 -6.78 -5.53
N ALA A 152 7.97 -7.88 -5.60
CA ALA A 152 9.02 -8.19 -4.63
C ALA A 152 10.34 -8.53 -5.34
N SER A 153 10.43 -8.33 -6.66
CA SER A 153 11.52 -8.74 -7.55
C SER A 153 11.82 -10.25 -7.62
N ASN A 154 11.45 -11.04 -6.59
CA ASN A 154 11.63 -12.48 -6.52
C ASN A 154 10.31 -13.27 -6.36
N LEU A 155 9.18 -12.65 -6.68
CA LEU A 155 7.90 -13.35 -6.73
C LEU A 155 7.88 -14.31 -7.92
N GLU A 156 7.71 -15.60 -7.66
CA GLU A 156 7.75 -16.65 -8.70
C GLU A 156 6.35 -17.11 -9.13
N ARG A 157 5.31 -16.73 -8.38
CA ARG A 157 3.92 -17.17 -8.56
C ARG A 157 2.94 -16.03 -8.22
N VAL A 158 1.69 -16.13 -8.68
CA VAL A 158 0.65 -15.16 -8.34
C VAL A 158 0.36 -15.22 -6.83
N PRO A 159 0.26 -14.09 -6.10
CA PRO A 159 -0.12 -14.09 -4.69
C PRO A 159 -1.54 -14.66 -4.52
N LEU A 160 -1.79 -15.39 -3.42
CA LEU A 160 -3.06 -16.10 -3.20
C LEU A 160 -4.19 -15.17 -2.71
N PHE A 161 -4.52 -14.14 -3.51
CA PHE A 161 -5.66 -13.26 -3.27
C PHE A 161 -6.95 -13.92 -3.74
N ILE A 162 -7.89 -14.13 -2.81
CA ILE A 162 -9.19 -14.74 -3.11
C ILE A 162 -10.33 -13.76 -2.89
N HIS A 163 -11.47 -14.03 -3.53
CA HIS A 163 -12.69 -13.23 -3.43
C HIS A 163 -12.49 -11.75 -3.81
N VAL A 164 -11.70 -11.49 -4.86
CA VAL A 164 -11.39 -10.13 -5.34
C VAL A 164 -12.58 -9.56 -6.14
N ASN A 165 -13.64 -9.19 -5.43
CA ASN A 165 -14.94 -8.88 -6.01
C ASN A 165 -14.99 -7.59 -6.84
N THR A 166 -14.06 -6.65 -6.59
CA THR A 166 -14.05 -5.34 -7.26
C THR A 166 -13.38 -5.35 -8.63
N LYS A 167 -12.73 -6.46 -9.00
CA LYS A 167 -11.97 -6.60 -10.26
C LYS A 167 -10.98 -5.45 -10.49
N PRO A 168 -10.03 -5.19 -9.57
CA PRO A 168 -9.08 -4.12 -9.73
C PRO A 168 -8.14 -4.39 -10.91
N TYR A 169 -7.38 -3.38 -11.30
CA TYR A 169 -6.15 -3.58 -12.06
C TYR A 169 -5.12 -4.27 -11.18
N LEU A 170 -4.52 -5.35 -11.70
CA LEU A 170 -3.42 -6.07 -11.05
C LEU A 170 -2.11 -5.75 -11.74
N ALA A 171 -1.10 -5.39 -10.97
CA ALA A 171 0.27 -5.26 -11.44
C ALA A 171 1.16 -6.22 -10.64
N ILE A 172 1.65 -7.25 -11.31
CA ILE A 172 2.66 -8.19 -10.79
C ILE A 172 3.89 -8.17 -11.70
N ASP A 173 4.14 -7.01 -12.31
CA ASP A 173 5.30 -6.73 -13.12
C ASP A 173 6.58 -6.69 -12.28
N ASN A 174 7.73 -6.78 -12.96
CA ASN A 174 9.06 -6.73 -12.35
C ASN A 174 9.28 -7.79 -11.24
N ASN A 175 8.99 -9.04 -11.58
CA ASN A 175 9.08 -10.20 -10.69
C ASN A 175 9.80 -11.35 -11.41
N ASN A 176 9.80 -12.56 -10.82
CA ASN A 176 10.48 -13.74 -11.33
C ASN A 176 9.50 -14.85 -11.77
N ILE A 177 8.31 -14.48 -12.26
CA ILE A 177 7.31 -15.46 -12.71
C ILE A 177 7.75 -16.03 -14.05
N SER A 178 7.96 -17.34 -14.10
CA SER A 178 8.42 -18.07 -15.28
C SER A 178 7.37 -19.01 -15.87
N SER A 179 6.31 -19.33 -15.13
CA SER A 179 5.20 -20.15 -15.59
C SER A 179 3.94 -19.83 -14.81
N PHE A 180 2.79 -20.20 -15.37
CA PHE A 180 1.50 -20.12 -14.69
C PHE A 180 0.85 -21.50 -14.61
N THR A 181 0.39 -21.86 -13.42
CA THR A 181 -0.46 -23.05 -13.21
C THR A 181 -1.92 -22.73 -13.53
N ASP A 182 -2.76 -23.77 -13.60
CA ASP A 182 -4.21 -23.59 -13.75
C ASP A 182 -4.81 -22.79 -12.58
N GLU A 183 -4.29 -22.97 -11.37
CA GLU A 183 -4.69 -22.23 -10.16
C GLU A 183 -4.36 -20.75 -10.31
N ASP A 184 -3.14 -20.42 -10.76
CA ASP A 184 -2.74 -19.03 -11.02
C ASP A 184 -3.68 -18.38 -12.06
N ILE A 185 -4.00 -19.11 -13.13
CA ILE A 185 -4.93 -18.66 -14.16
C ILE A 185 -6.33 -18.42 -13.58
N GLN A 186 -6.82 -19.25 -12.65
CA GLN A 186 -8.11 -18.98 -11.99
C GLN A 186 -8.04 -17.72 -11.11
N LEU A 187 -6.95 -17.50 -10.38
CA LEU A 187 -6.77 -16.30 -9.57
C LEU A 187 -6.78 -15.04 -10.44
N LEU A 188 -6.09 -15.07 -11.57
CA LEU A 188 -5.99 -13.95 -12.51
C LEU A 188 -7.33 -13.55 -13.13
N LYS A 189 -8.30 -14.48 -13.28
CA LYS A 189 -9.65 -14.14 -13.78
C LYS A 189 -10.43 -13.17 -12.90
N GLN A 190 -10.00 -12.94 -11.67
CA GLN A 190 -10.65 -12.02 -10.75
C GLN A 190 -10.35 -10.55 -11.06
N TYR A 191 -9.46 -10.23 -11.99
CA TYR A 191 -8.99 -8.87 -12.27
C TYR A 191 -9.51 -8.32 -13.60
N SER A 192 -9.62 -6.99 -13.71
CA SER A 192 -10.13 -6.34 -14.93
C SER A 192 -9.07 -6.17 -16.02
N LEU A 193 -7.82 -5.97 -15.60
CA LEU A 193 -6.64 -5.85 -16.45
C LEU A 193 -5.42 -6.21 -15.62
N ILE A 194 -4.45 -6.90 -16.21
CA ILE A 194 -3.30 -7.50 -15.52
C ILE A 194 -2.03 -7.09 -16.24
N ASN A 195 -1.09 -6.48 -15.53
CA ASN A 195 0.27 -6.26 -16.00
C ASN A 195 1.22 -7.32 -15.41
N ILE A 196 1.91 -8.02 -16.30
CA ILE A 196 2.91 -9.05 -15.99
C ILE A 196 4.28 -8.73 -16.62
N ASP A 197 4.48 -7.49 -17.09
CA ASP A 197 5.72 -7.06 -17.74
C ASP A 197 6.94 -7.31 -16.86
N ALA A 198 8.13 -7.38 -17.48
CA ALA A 198 9.37 -7.65 -16.77
C ALA A 198 9.34 -8.92 -15.89
N ASN A 199 8.67 -9.97 -16.37
CA ASN A 199 8.76 -11.34 -15.85
C ASN A 199 9.36 -12.28 -16.93
N PRO A 200 10.11 -13.33 -16.55
CA PRO A 200 10.64 -14.32 -17.50
C PRO A 200 9.59 -14.94 -18.42
N VAL A 201 8.35 -15.11 -17.94
CA VAL A 201 7.21 -15.68 -18.68
C VAL A 201 6.93 -14.95 -20.00
N MET A 202 7.23 -13.65 -20.10
CA MET A 202 7.05 -12.85 -21.32
C MET A 202 7.89 -13.36 -22.50
N ASN A 203 8.98 -14.07 -22.22
CA ASN A 203 9.88 -14.62 -23.24
C ASN A 203 9.65 -16.12 -23.49
N ILE A 204 8.63 -16.71 -22.86
CA ILE A 204 8.31 -18.15 -22.96
C ILE A 204 6.97 -18.28 -23.69
N LYS A 205 7.04 -18.53 -25.00
CA LYS A 205 5.88 -18.54 -25.90
C LYS A 205 4.73 -19.42 -25.38
N GLU A 206 5.02 -20.66 -24.97
CA GLU A 206 4.01 -21.62 -24.51
C GLU A 206 3.28 -21.12 -23.25
N GLU A 207 3.99 -20.49 -22.31
CA GLU A 207 3.39 -19.94 -21.10
C GLU A 207 2.57 -18.68 -21.40
N TYR A 208 3.07 -17.81 -22.28
CA TYR A 208 2.34 -16.62 -22.71
C TYR A 208 1.05 -16.98 -23.45
N GLU A 209 1.06 -18.04 -24.27
CA GLU A 209 -0.13 -18.56 -24.96
C GLU A 209 -1.22 -19.05 -23.99
N LYS A 210 -0.88 -19.57 -22.80
CA LYS A 210 -1.87 -19.94 -21.77
C LYS A 210 -2.70 -18.75 -21.31
N LEU A 211 -2.16 -17.54 -21.40
CA LEU A 211 -2.80 -16.31 -20.94
C LEU A 211 -3.66 -15.62 -22.01
N ALA A 212 -3.79 -16.22 -23.20
CA ALA A 212 -4.44 -15.59 -24.35
C ALA A 212 -5.87 -15.08 -24.06
N ASN A 213 -6.60 -15.77 -23.18
CA ASN A 213 -7.99 -15.46 -22.81
C ASN A 213 -8.13 -14.58 -21.56
N LEU A 214 -7.01 -14.15 -20.96
CA LEU A 214 -7.00 -13.25 -19.80
C LEU A 214 -6.85 -11.80 -20.27
N PRO A 215 -7.30 -10.82 -19.46
CA PRO A 215 -7.10 -9.40 -19.76
C PRO A 215 -5.66 -8.99 -19.39
N ILE A 216 -4.67 -9.55 -20.08
CA ILE A 216 -3.27 -9.15 -19.94
C ILE A 216 -3.07 -7.84 -20.72
N LEU A 217 -2.44 -6.85 -20.08
CA LEU A 217 -1.91 -5.67 -20.75
C LEU A 217 -0.76 -6.11 -21.65
N ARG A 218 -0.94 -6.00 -22.97
CA ARG A 218 0.05 -6.48 -23.94
C ARG A 218 0.98 -5.37 -24.40
N GLU A 219 2.14 -5.77 -24.90
CA GLU A 219 3.12 -4.83 -25.47
C GLU A 219 2.47 -3.92 -26.53
N GLY A 220 2.67 -2.60 -26.37
CA GLY A 220 2.10 -1.58 -27.24
C GLY A 220 0.66 -1.16 -26.89
N GLU A 221 -0.04 -1.88 -26.02
CA GLU A 221 -1.31 -1.40 -25.45
C GLU A 221 -1.05 -0.23 -24.49
N ARG A 222 -1.95 0.75 -24.49
CA ARG A 222 -1.86 1.88 -23.58
C ARG A 222 -2.51 1.51 -22.26
N LEU A 223 -1.82 1.82 -21.16
CA LEU A 223 -2.43 1.77 -19.84
C LEU A 223 -3.70 2.66 -19.80
N PRO A 224 -4.84 2.18 -19.28
CA PRO A 224 -6.06 2.98 -19.20
C PRO A 224 -5.86 4.28 -18.39
N GLU A 225 -6.49 5.39 -18.81
CA GLU A 225 -6.32 6.70 -18.16
C GLU A 225 -6.70 6.69 -16.68
N GLU A 226 -7.72 5.91 -16.32
CA GLU A 226 -8.17 5.71 -14.95
C GLU A 226 -7.12 5.01 -14.07
N ILE A 227 -6.20 4.26 -14.68
CA ILE A 227 -5.09 3.57 -14.02
C ILE A 227 -3.81 4.42 -14.01
N LYS A 228 -3.58 5.26 -15.04
CA LYS A 228 -2.38 6.11 -15.14
C LYS A 228 -2.13 7.01 -13.93
N LYS A 229 -3.19 7.44 -13.24
CA LYS A 229 -3.06 8.27 -12.03
C LYS A 229 -2.41 7.55 -10.83
N TYR A 230 -2.19 6.24 -10.93
CA TYR A 230 -1.55 5.40 -9.91
C TYR A 230 -0.10 4.99 -10.29
N TYR A 231 0.37 5.37 -11.48
CA TYR A 231 1.76 5.22 -11.93
C TYR A 231 2.46 6.59 -11.95
#